data_AF-A0A554KXM7-F1
#
_entry.id   AF-A0A554KXM7-F1
#
_cell.length_a   1.000
_cell.length_b   1.000
_cell.length_c   1.000
_cell.angle_alpha   90.00
_cell.angle_beta   90.00
_cell.angle_gamma   90.00
#
_symmetry.space_group_name_H-M   'P 1'
#
loop_
_entity.id
_entity.type
_entity.pdbx_description
1 polymer ?
#
loop_
_entity_poly.entity_id
_entity_poly.type
_entity_poly.pdbx_seq_one_letter_code
_entity_poly.pdbx_strand_id
1 'polypeptide(L)' 'MNSYGTQGWLNEDLKKEIKKVFEPRYKRSLTGDEVTQIAENLTDVMEAFLKMKWKQKYGQP' A
#
# COMPACT_ATOMS: atom_id res chain seq x y z
N MET A 1 -19.16 -10.07 -12.05
CA MET A 1 -18.23 -10.05 -13.20
C MET A 1 -17.33 -8.83 -13.04
N ASN A 2 -16.03 -9.03 -13.26
CA ASN A 2 -14.91 -8.28 -12.71
C ASN A 2 -14.82 -6.81 -13.18
N SER A 3 -14.54 -5.91 -12.24
CA SER A 3 -14.00 -4.57 -12.54
C SER A 3 -12.58 -4.46 -11.97
N TYR A 4 -11.65 -5.21 -12.56
CA TYR A 4 -10.23 -4.88 -12.44
C TYR A 4 -9.98 -3.65 -13.32
N GLY A 5 -10.22 -2.47 -12.76
CA GLY A 5 -10.13 -1.20 -13.47
C GLY A 5 -9.57 -0.11 -12.57
N THR A 6 -8.30 0.25 -12.82
CA THR A 6 -7.69 1.56 -12.56
C THR A 6 -7.35 1.97 -11.13
N GLN A 7 -6.37 1.32 -10.50
CA GLN A 7 -5.43 2.08 -9.66
C GLN A 7 -4.35 2.64 -10.57
N GLY A 8 -4.61 3.78 -11.21
CA GLY A 8 -3.59 4.45 -12.05
C GLY A 8 -2.31 4.77 -11.28
N TRP A 9 -2.40 4.88 -9.96
CA TRP A 9 -1.27 5.10 -9.06
C TRP A 9 -0.47 3.81 -8.75
N LEU A 10 -1.10 2.63 -8.80
CA LEU A 10 -0.45 1.33 -8.57
C LEU A 10 -0.04 0.69 -9.90
N ASN A 11 1.02 1.24 -10.48
CA ASN A 11 1.59 0.71 -11.72
C ASN A 11 2.41 -0.58 -11.50
N GLU A 12 2.79 -1.24 -12.59
CA GLU A 12 3.51 -2.51 -12.54
C GLU A 12 4.89 -2.42 -11.89
N ASP A 13 5.57 -1.28 -11.98
CA ASP A 13 6.88 -1.12 -11.34
C ASP A 13 6.74 -0.99 -9.82
N LEU A 14 5.70 -0.31 -9.33
CA LEU A 14 5.39 -0.25 -7.91
C LEU A 14 5.00 -1.65 -7.37
N LYS A 15 4.22 -2.42 -8.14
CA LYS A 15 3.89 -3.82 -7.80
C LYS A 15 5.16 -4.69 -7.71
N LYS A 16 6.13 -4.52 -8.61
CA LYS A 16 7.41 -5.24 -8.56
C LYS A 16 8.21 -4.90 -7.30
N GLU A 17 8.28 -3.63 -6.92
CA GLU A 17 8.98 -3.22 -5.69
C GLU A 17 8.29 -3.77 -4.44
N ILE A 18 6.95 -3.78 -4.39
CA ILE A 18 6.21 -4.43 -3.30
C ILE A 18 6.58 -5.92 -3.24
N LYS A 19 6.56 -6.64 -4.37
CA LYS A 19 6.96 -8.06 -4.40
C LYS A 19 8.38 -8.26 -3.87
N LYS A 20 9.34 -7.48 -4.36
CA LYS A 20 10.75 -7.54 -3.94
C LYS A 20 10.94 -7.37 -2.43
N VAL A 21 10.13 -6.52 -1.79
CA VAL A 21 10.23 -6.27 -0.34
C VAL A 21 9.51 -7.36 0.46
N PHE A 22 8.35 -7.82 0.00
CA PHE A 22 7.46 -8.66 0.80
C PHE A 22 7.61 -10.16 0.52
N GLU A 23 7.93 -10.59 -0.71
CA GLU A 23 8.14 -12.02 -1.03
C GLU A 23 9.22 -12.68 -0.15
N PRO A 24 10.39 -12.04 0.12
CA PRO A 24 11.37 -12.63 1.04
C PRO A 24 10.85 -12.77 2.47
N ARG A 25 9.95 -11.88 2.90
CA ARG A 25 9.36 -11.90 4.26
C ARG A 25 8.33 -13.02 4.40
N TYR A 26 7.51 -13.20 3.37
CA TYR A 26 6.51 -14.28 3.32
C TYR A 26 7.10 -15.62 2.90
N LYS A 27 8.36 -15.65 2.43
CA LYS A 27 9.08 -16.84 1.93
C LYS A 27 8.34 -17.55 0.80
N ARG A 28 7.56 -16.79 0.03
CA ARG A 28 6.79 -17.27 -1.14
C ARG A 28 6.53 -16.13 -2.11
N SER A 29 6.22 -16.49 -3.35
CA SER A 29 5.74 -15.53 -4.33
C SER A 29 4.35 -15.00 -3.97
N LEU A 30 4.13 -13.72 -4.29
CA LEU A 30 2.85 -13.05 -4.06
C LEU A 30 2.05 -12.96 -5.37
N THR A 31 0.76 -13.25 -5.27
CA THR A 31 -0.18 -13.06 -6.37
C THR A 31 -0.45 -11.57 -6.61
N GLY A 32 -1.00 -11.22 -7.78
CA GLY A 32 -1.33 -9.83 -8.10
C GLY A 32 -2.32 -9.21 -7.12
N ASP A 33 -3.30 -9.98 -6.68
CA ASP A 33 -4.32 -9.54 -5.72
C ASP A 33 -3.71 -9.29 -4.33
N GLU A 34 -2.80 -10.15 -3.88
CA GLU A 34 -2.10 -9.96 -2.61
C GLU A 34 -1.21 -8.72 -2.61
N VAL A 35 -0.50 -8.48 -3.72
CA VAL A 35 0.31 -7.26 -3.88
C VAL A 35 -0.56 -6.01 -3.83
N THR A 36 -1.73 -6.07 -4.46
CA THR A 36 -2.69 -4.97 -4.46
C THR A 36 -3.20 -4.70 -3.04
N GLN A 37 -3.59 -5.75 -2.31
CA GLN A 37 -4.01 -5.61 -0.91
C GLN A 37 -2.90 -5.06 -0.01
N ILE A 38 -1.64 -5.49 -0.21
CA ILE A 38 -0.50 -4.94 0.55
C ILE A 38 -0.33 -3.44 0.26
N ALA A 39 -0.47 -3.02 -1.00
CA ALA A 39 -0.38 -1.61 -1.40
C ALA A 39 -1.46 -0.75 -0.75
N GLU A 40 -2.71 -1.23 -0.75
CA GLU A 40 -3.86 -0.57 -0.13
C GLU A 40 -3.67 -0.44 1.38
N ASN A 41 -3.33 -1.55 2.04
CA ASN A 41 -3.08 -1.55 3.49
C ASN A 41 -1.94 -0.59 3.88
N LEU A 42 -0.88 -0.50 3.08
CA LEU A 42 0.21 0.44 3.34
C LEU A 42 -0.25 1.89 3.20
N THR A 43 -1.07 2.18 2.19
CA THR A 43 -1.66 3.51 1.97
C THR A 43 -2.50 3.94 3.16
N ASP A 44 -3.35 3.05 3.67
CA ASP A 44 -4.21 3.33 4.83
C ASP A 44 -3.39 3.65 6.09
N VAL A 45 -2.34 2.85 6.35
CA VAL A 45 -1.43 3.07 7.48
C VAL A 45 -0.70 4.40 7.34
N MET A 46 -0.22 4.73 6.15
CA MET A 46 0.45 6.01 5.88
C MET A 46 -0.51 7.18 6.06
N GLU A 47 -1.75 7.08 5.58
CA GLU A 47 -2.75 8.13 5.72
C GLU A 47 -3.07 8.38 7.20
N ALA A 48 -3.29 7.32 7.99
CA ALA A 48 -3.52 7.41 9.42
C ALA A 48 -2.31 8.03 10.16
N PHE A 49 -1.09 7.60 9.82
CA PHE A 49 0.13 8.15 10.40
C PHE A 49 0.29 9.64 10.09
N LEU A 50 0.05 10.06 8.84
CA LEU A 50 0.12 11.46 8.43
C LEU A 50 -0.95 12.31 9.12
N LYS A 51 -2.20 11.84 9.21
CA LYS A 51 -3.28 12.51 9.96
C LYS A 51 -2.90 12.70 11.42
N MET A 52 -2.36 11.65 12.05
CA MET A 52 -1.88 11.71 13.44
C MET A 52 -0.74 12.72 13.62
N LYS A 53 0.26 12.70 12.73
CA LYS A 53 1.38 13.66 12.75
C LYS A 53 0.92 15.10 12.52
N TRP A 54 -0.04 15.30 11.62
CA TRP A 54 -0.60 16.62 11.34
C TRP A 54 -1.35 17.16 12.55
N LYS A 55 -2.16 16.32 13.22
CA LYS A 55 -2.81 16.67 14.49
C LYS A 55 -1.80 17.01 15.59
N GLN A 56 -0.70 16.26 15.72
CA GLN A 56 0.37 16.58 16.69
C GLN A 56 1.05 17.93 16.41
N LYS A 57 1.21 18.31 15.14
CA LYS A 57 1.95 19.50 14.73
C LYS A 57 1.09 20.77 14.69
N TYR A 58 -0.17 20.65 14.28
CA TYR A 58 -1.06 21.79 14.02
C TYR A 58 -2.38 21.74 14.79
N GLY A 59 -2.69 20.64 15.47
CA GLY A 59 -3.76 20.62 16.46
C GLY A 59 -3.32 21.42 17.67
N GLN A 60 -3.59 22.73 17.66
CA GLN A 60 -3.57 23.54 18.86
C GLN A 60 -4.53 22.93 19.92
N PRO A 61 -4.24 23.09 21.21
CA PRO A 61 -5.10 22.62 22.30
C PRO A 61 -6.54 23.16 22.20
#